data_AF-A0A8C5T0X4-F1
#
_entry.id   AF-A0A8C5T0X4-F1
#
_cell.length_a   1.000
_cell.length_b   1.000
_cell.length_c   1.000
_cell.angle_alpha   90.00
_cell.angle_beta   90.00
_cell.angle_gamma   90.00
#
_symmetry.space_group_name_H-M   'P 1'
#
loop_
_entity.id
_entity.type
_entity.pdbx_description
1 polymer ?
#
loop_
_entity_poly.entity_id
_entity_poly.type
_entity_poly.pdbx_seq_one_letter_code
_entity_poly.pdbx_strand_id
1 'polypeptide(L)'
;ALAMSTFLKEVMASVCINGPTRMCDTPLHFHDVTIPGASYKHEKLCINEMGLASIFNCLGHPLDETLEVSTIPMEKTQGHILFVVGEADQSFDSKVFAEMAIARAKKHGKNNCSLLSYPGAGHLIEPPGSPVCFVYPLRFFPLPIQWGGETKPHAKAQEHSWNEILNFFKLHLGPLQNSSL
;
A
#
# COMPACT_ATOMS: atom_id res chain seq x y z
N ALA A 1 3.46 -6.45 -5.03
CA ALA A 1 2.12 -6.81 -5.56
C ALA A 1 1.81 -6.04 -6.83
N LEU A 2 1.54 -4.73 -6.76
CA LEU A 2 1.05 -3.92 -7.89
C LEU A 2 1.87 -4.04 -9.19
N ALA A 3 3.20 -3.97 -9.11
CA ALA A 3 4.07 -4.14 -10.27
C ALA A 3 3.90 -5.53 -10.92
N MET A 4 3.85 -6.60 -10.11
CA MET A 4 3.62 -7.95 -10.62
C MET A 4 2.23 -8.05 -11.27
N SER A 5 1.18 -7.53 -10.64
CA SER A 5 -0.19 -7.50 -11.22
C SER A 5 -0.25 -6.76 -12.55
N THR A 6 0.61 -5.76 -12.72
CA THR A 6 0.69 -4.91 -13.91
C THR A 6 1.38 -5.63 -15.07
N PHE A 7 2.44 -6.39 -14.80
CA PHE A 7 3.32 -6.92 -15.84
C PHE A 7 3.20 -8.43 -16.08
N LEU A 8 2.70 -9.20 -15.10
CA LEU A 8 2.48 -10.65 -15.22
C LEU A 8 1.01 -10.93 -15.50
N LYS A 9 0.72 -11.63 -16.59
CA LYS A 9 -0.66 -11.90 -17.05
C LYS A 9 -1.36 -12.93 -16.18
N GLU A 10 -0.59 -13.74 -15.47
CA GLU A 10 -1.03 -14.84 -14.62
C GLU A 10 -1.58 -14.37 -13.27
N VAL A 11 -1.34 -13.10 -12.90
CA VAL A 11 -1.79 -12.55 -11.63
C VAL A 11 -3.26 -12.14 -11.75
N MET A 12 -4.14 -13.00 -11.24
CA MET A 12 -5.60 -12.81 -11.31
C MET A 12 -6.17 -11.89 -10.24
N ALA A 13 -5.54 -11.84 -9.07
CA ALA A 13 -5.99 -11.04 -7.93
C ALA A 13 -4.79 -10.56 -7.11
N SER A 14 -4.87 -9.37 -6.53
CA SER A 14 -3.83 -8.81 -5.67
C SER A 14 -4.42 -7.92 -4.60
N VAL A 15 -3.85 -7.97 -3.40
CA VAL A 15 -4.18 -7.07 -2.30
C VAL A 15 -2.98 -6.16 -2.04
N CYS A 16 -3.24 -4.87 -1.87
CA CYS A 16 -2.24 -3.86 -1.55
C CYS A 16 -2.62 -3.17 -0.23
N ILE A 17 -1.95 -3.54 0.85
CA ILE A 17 -2.17 -2.98 2.19
C ILE A 17 -1.18 -1.84 2.41
N ASN A 18 -1.67 -0.61 2.57
CA ASN A 18 -0.86 0.61 2.78
C ASN A 18 0.39 0.68 1.88
N GLY A 19 0.25 0.23 0.63
CA GLY A 19 1.37 0.12 -0.31
C GLY A 19 1.46 1.34 -1.21
N PRO A 20 2.67 1.85 -1.47
CA PRO A 20 2.83 2.96 -2.41
C PRO A 20 2.49 2.49 -3.83
N THR A 21 1.89 3.37 -4.62
CA THR A 21 1.51 3.09 -6.02
C THR A 21 2.59 3.54 -7.02
N ARG A 22 3.78 3.85 -6.50
CA ARG A 22 5.01 4.19 -7.22
C ARG A 22 6.20 3.41 -6.68
N MET A 23 7.23 3.28 -7.49
CA MET A 23 8.52 2.76 -7.06
C MET A 23 9.23 3.80 -6.18
N CYS A 24 9.80 3.37 -5.06
CA CYS A 24 10.50 4.22 -4.09
C CYS A 24 11.94 3.75 -3.94
N ASP A 25 12.91 4.66 -4.05
CA ASP A 25 14.37 4.45 -4.05
C ASP A 25 14.93 3.47 -5.09
N THR A 26 14.48 2.22 -5.06
CA THR A 26 14.98 1.16 -5.93
C THR A 26 14.19 1.14 -7.24
N PRO A 27 14.86 1.25 -8.40
CA PRO A 27 14.18 1.13 -9.69
C PRO A 27 13.64 -0.29 -9.89
N LEU A 28 12.50 -0.39 -10.58
CA LEU A 28 11.99 -1.66 -11.08
C LEU A 28 12.54 -1.90 -12.48
N HIS A 29 13.11 -3.07 -12.71
CA HIS A 29 13.47 -3.56 -14.04
C HIS A 29 12.68 -4.85 -14.34
N PHE A 30 11.97 -4.86 -15.46
CA PHE A 30 11.25 -6.04 -15.95
C PHE A 30 11.30 -6.07 -17.48
N HIS A 31 12.08 -7.01 -18.03
CA HIS A 31 12.39 -7.05 -19.47
C HIS A 31 12.90 -5.70 -20.00
N ASP A 32 12.17 -5.10 -20.94
CA ASP A 32 12.42 -3.81 -21.57
C ASP A 32 11.80 -2.62 -20.80
N VAL A 33 11.07 -2.89 -19.72
CA VAL A 33 10.47 -1.86 -18.87
C VAL A 33 11.41 -1.51 -17.71
N THR A 34 11.66 -0.20 -17.56
CA THR A 34 12.31 0.37 -16.38
C THR A 34 11.42 1.44 -15.77
N ILE A 35 11.11 1.32 -14.48
CA ILE A 35 10.44 2.36 -13.69
C ILE A 35 11.45 2.90 -12.67
N PRO A 36 11.91 4.15 -12.76
CA PRO A 36 12.84 4.73 -11.80
C PRO A 36 12.21 4.79 -10.40
N GLY A 37 13.02 4.56 -9.36
CA GLY A 37 12.60 4.77 -7.98
C GLY A 37 12.57 6.27 -7.66
N ALA A 38 11.44 6.76 -7.15
CA ALA A 38 11.36 8.10 -6.59
C ALA A 38 12.17 8.13 -5.29
N SER A 39 13.16 9.03 -5.21
CA SER A 39 13.99 9.16 -4.01
C SER A 39 13.18 9.68 -2.83
N TYR A 40 13.41 9.11 -1.65
CA TYR A 40 12.91 9.71 -0.42
C TYR A 40 13.63 11.04 -0.14
N LYS A 41 12.84 12.08 0.10
CA LYS A 41 13.30 13.41 0.53
C LYS A 41 13.62 13.35 2.02
N HIS A 42 14.79 12.80 2.37
CA HIS A 42 15.21 12.63 3.77
C HIS A 42 15.23 13.94 4.56
N GLU A 43 15.42 15.08 3.88
CA GLU A 43 15.32 16.42 4.47
C GLU A 43 13.92 16.77 4.99
N LYS A 44 12.89 16.00 4.60
CA LYS A 44 11.51 16.14 5.09
C LYS A 44 11.18 15.23 6.28
N LEU A 45 12.17 14.50 6.79
CA LEU A 45 12.02 13.76 8.03
C LEU A 45 11.71 14.73 9.16
N CYS A 46 10.63 14.47 9.90
CA CYS A 46 10.28 15.26 11.07
C CYS A 46 10.52 14.45 12.33
N ILE A 47 10.99 15.10 13.40
CA ILE A 47 11.10 14.51 14.73
C ILE A 47 10.23 15.34 15.66
N ASN A 48 9.30 14.70 16.36
CA ASN A 48 8.43 15.39 17.30
C ASN A 48 9.11 15.61 18.67
N GLU A 49 8.44 16.32 19.57
CA GLU A 49 8.96 16.64 20.91
C GLU A 49 9.29 15.41 21.77
N MET A 50 8.70 14.25 21.45
CA MET A 50 8.96 12.98 22.11
C MET A 50 10.14 12.19 21.49
N GLY A 51 10.81 12.76 20.48
CA GLY A 51 11.91 12.11 19.77
C GLY A 51 11.47 11.04 18.76
N LEU A 52 10.18 10.96 18.44
CA LEU A 52 9.68 10.02 17.43
C LEU A 52 9.82 10.61 16.04
N ALA A 53 10.33 9.81 15.10
CA ALA A 53 10.49 10.18 13.71
C ALA A 53 9.20 9.93 12.91
N SER A 54 8.84 10.87 12.05
CA SER A 54 7.79 10.74 11.04
C SER A 54 8.41 10.82 9.65
N ILE A 55 8.12 9.81 8.82
CA ILE A 55 8.57 9.71 7.43
C ILE A 55 7.47 10.11 6.43
N PHE A 56 6.31 10.56 6.93
CA PHE A 56 5.10 10.83 6.15
C PHE A 56 5.36 11.70 4.90
N ASN A 57 6.18 12.73 5.05
CA ASN A 57 6.49 13.68 3.98
C ASN A 57 7.67 13.26 3.10
N CYS A 58 8.42 12.23 3.49
CA CYS A 58 9.66 11.83 2.81
C CYS A 58 9.36 11.21 1.45
N LEU A 59 8.24 10.49 1.29
CA LEU A 59 7.86 9.90 0.00
C LEU A 59 7.40 10.97 -1.01
N GLY A 60 7.14 12.20 -0.58
CA GLY A 60 6.55 13.26 -1.41
C GLY A 60 5.03 13.15 -1.56
N HIS A 61 4.41 14.19 -2.13
CA HIS A 61 2.97 14.21 -2.30
C HIS A 61 2.54 13.27 -3.45
N PRO A 62 1.38 12.60 -3.35
CA PRO A 62 0.85 11.78 -4.45
C PRO A 62 0.61 12.56 -5.75
N LEU A 63 0.15 13.82 -5.63
CA LEU A 63 -0.11 14.74 -6.77
C LEU A 63 1.15 15.42 -7.37
N ASP A 64 2.35 15.03 -6.94
CA ASP A 64 3.58 15.59 -7.52
C ASP A 64 3.80 14.99 -8.92
N GLU A 65 3.39 15.71 -9.96
CA GLU A 65 3.50 15.29 -11.38
C GLU A 65 4.95 14.98 -11.79
N THR A 66 5.94 15.57 -11.11
CA THR A 66 7.36 15.27 -11.38
C THR A 66 7.74 13.82 -11.07
N LEU A 67 6.92 13.14 -10.27
CA LEU A 67 7.11 11.74 -9.87
C LEU A 67 6.28 10.75 -10.70
N GLU A 68 5.60 11.20 -11.76
CA GLU A 68 4.79 10.32 -12.62
C GLU A 68 5.62 9.21 -13.27
N VAL A 69 6.88 9.49 -13.62
CA VAL A 69 7.80 8.50 -14.21
C VAL A 69 8.05 7.29 -13.29
N SER A 70 7.87 7.46 -11.97
CA SER A 70 8.03 6.40 -10.97
C SER A 70 6.72 5.65 -10.68
N THR A 71 5.59 6.10 -11.21
CA THR A 71 4.28 5.50 -10.96
C THR A 71 4.17 4.14 -11.64
N ILE A 72 3.64 3.15 -10.91
CA ILE A 72 3.36 1.82 -11.46
C ILE A 72 2.16 1.96 -12.41
N PRO A 73 2.24 1.56 -13.70
CA PRO A 73 1.19 1.78 -14.70
C PRO A 73 0.06 0.76 -14.56
N MET A 74 -0.58 0.76 -13.41
CA MET A 74 -1.57 -0.23 -13.00
C MET A 74 -2.85 -0.22 -13.83
N GLU A 75 -3.09 0.80 -14.66
CA GLU A 75 -4.07 0.75 -15.75
C GLU A 75 -3.82 -0.40 -16.75
N LYS A 76 -2.63 -0.99 -16.78
CA LYS A 76 -2.31 -2.16 -17.61
C LYS A 76 -2.71 -3.50 -16.97
N THR A 77 -3.05 -3.51 -15.68
CA THR A 77 -3.45 -4.73 -14.95
C THR A 77 -4.69 -5.38 -15.59
N GLN A 78 -4.66 -6.71 -15.67
CA GLN A 78 -5.81 -7.51 -16.10
C GLN A 78 -6.54 -8.12 -14.90
N GLY A 79 -5.80 -8.50 -13.85
CA GLY A 79 -6.36 -9.02 -12.61
C GLY A 79 -7.04 -7.96 -11.75
N HIS A 80 -7.69 -8.40 -10.68
CA HIS A 80 -8.36 -7.54 -9.72
C HIS A 80 -7.41 -7.04 -8.63
N ILE A 81 -7.62 -5.81 -8.17
CA ILE A 81 -6.81 -5.20 -7.10
C ILE A 81 -7.73 -4.72 -5.97
N LEU A 82 -7.46 -5.17 -4.75
CA LEU A 82 -8.04 -4.62 -3.53
C LEU A 82 -7.01 -3.77 -2.81
N PHE A 83 -7.32 -2.49 -2.63
CA PHE A 83 -6.58 -1.60 -1.75
C PHE A 83 -7.16 -1.66 -0.35
N VAL A 84 -6.27 -1.76 0.65
CA VAL A 84 -6.61 -1.73 2.07
C VAL A 84 -5.76 -0.62 2.68
N VAL A 85 -6.40 0.46 3.15
CA VAL A 85 -5.69 1.64 3.65
C VAL A 85 -6.12 2.00 5.06
N GLY A 86 -5.14 2.36 5.88
CA GLY A 86 -5.36 3.03 7.15
C GLY A 86 -5.33 4.53 6.95
N GLU A 87 -6.37 5.25 7.37
CA GLU A 87 -6.42 6.71 7.20
C GLU A 87 -5.49 7.46 8.18
N ALA A 88 -5.02 6.77 9.22
CA ALA A 88 -4.05 7.28 10.19
C ALA A 88 -2.64 6.75 9.93
N ASP A 89 -2.35 6.26 8.72
CA ASP A 89 -1.00 5.88 8.29
C ASP A 89 -0.03 7.06 8.42
N GLN A 90 1.09 6.85 9.13
CA GLN A 90 2.14 7.86 9.33
C GLN A 90 3.40 7.60 8.50
N SER A 91 3.41 6.55 7.67
CA SER A 91 4.46 6.32 6.68
C SER A 91 4.35 7.23 5.48
N PHE A 92 3.13 7.40 4.97
CA PHE A 92 2.72 8.30 3.89
C PHE A 92 1.18 8.27 3.76
N ASP A 93 0.62 9.12 2.92
CA ASP A 93 -0.84 9.17 2.71
C ASP A 93 -1.36 8.01 1.83
N SER A 94 -1.39 6.81 2.40
CA SER A 94 -1.82 5.58 1.72
C SER A 94 -3.18 5.71 1.04
N LYS A 95 -4.11 6.46 1.65
CA LYS A 95 -5.44 6.71 1.09
C LYS A 95 -5.36 7.49 -0.21
N VAL A 96 -4.68 8.65 -0.21
CA VAL A 96 -4.59 9.48 -1.43
C VAL A 96 -3.84 8.74 -2.54
N PHE A 97 -2.78 7.98 -2.21
CA PHE A 97 -2.11 7.14 -3.20
C PHE A 97 -3.04 6.10 -3.84
N ALA A 98 -3.84 5.40 -3.03
CA ALA A 98 -4.79 4.40 -3.52
C ALA A 98 -5.92 5.04 -4.34
N GLU A 99 -6.48 6.16 -3.90
CA GLU A 99 -7.52 6.90 -4.63
C GLU A 99 -7.03 7.38 -6.00
N MET A 100 -5.82 7.93 -6.07
CA MET A 100 -5.21 8.35 -7.34
C MET A 100 -4.97 7.18 -8.29
N ALA A 101 -4.46 6.08 -7.77
CA ALA A 101 -4.29 4.84 -8.51
C ALA A 101 -5.60 4.34 -9.12
N ILE A 102 -6.67 4.31 -8.31
CA ILE A 102 -8.02 3.91 -8.75
C ILE A 102 -8.56 4.91 -9.77
N ALA A 103 -8.38 6.21 -9.57
CA ALA A 103 -8.81 7.23 -10.51
C ALA A 103 -8.10 7.12 -11.87
N ARG A 104 -6.77 6.88 -11.87
CA ARG A 104 -5.98 6.63 -13.07
C ARG A 104 -6.47 5.38 -13.81
N ALA A 105 -6.73 4.29 -13.10
CA ALA A 105 -7.28 3.07 -13.67
C ALA A 105 -8.66 3.33 -14.33
N LYS A 106 -9.57 4.03 -13.63
CA LYS A 106 -10.89 4.41 -14.15
C LYS A 106 -10.80 5.29 -15.40
N LYS A 107 -9.88 6.26 -15.44
CA LYS A 107 -9.63 7.12 -16.61
C LYS A 107 -9.24 6.31 -17.85
N HIS A 108 -8.61 5.15 -17.66
CA HIS A 108 -8.25 4.20 -18.72
C HIS A 108 -9.30 3.09 -18.93
N GLY A 109 -10.52 3.26 -18.42
CA GLY A 109 -11.63 2.33 -18.62
C GLY A 109 -11.58 1.08 -17.75
N LYS A 110 -10.75 1.06 -16.70
CA LYS A 110 -10.65 -0.08 -15.77
C LYS A 110 -11.60 0.09 -14.57
N ASN A 111 -12.24 -1.01 -14.17
CA ASN A 111 -13.15 -1.10 -13.02
C ASN A 111 -12.79 -2.25 -12.07
N ASN A 112 -11.62 -2.86 -12.23
CA ASN A 112 -11.11 -4.01 -11.50
C ASN A 112 -10.35 -3.63 -10.20
N CYS A 113 -10.54 -2.41 -9.70
CA CYS A 113 -9.92 -1.93 -8.47
C CYS A 113 -10.97 -1.55 -7.42
N SER A 114 -10.77 -1.96 -6.17
CA SER A 114 -11.64 -1.66 -5.02
C SER A 114 -10.82 -1.11 -3.85
N LEU A 115 -11.47 -0.40 -2.93
CA LEU A 115 -10.83 0.25 -1.78
C LEU A 115 -11.60 -0.06 -0.49
N LEU A 116 -10.86 -0.49 0.53
CA LEU A 116 -11.28 -0.50 1.93
C LEU A 116 -10.46 0.56 2.67
N SER A 117 -11.15 1.51 3.29
CA SER A 117 -10.53 2.62 4.02
C SER A 117 -10.96 2.57 5.49
N TYR A 118 -9.98 2.63 6.39
CA TYR A 118 -10.20 2.44 7.82
C TYR A 118 -9.78 3.69 8.62
N PRO A 119 -10.74 4.52 9.06
CA PRO A 119 -10.48 5.63 9.96
C PRO A 119 -9.79 5.16 11.24
N GLY A 120 -8.72 5.85 11.65
CA GLY A 120 -7.97 5.54 12.86
C GLY A 120 -7.07 4.29 12.79
N ALA A 121 -6.95 3.63 11.63
CA ALA A 121 -5.95 2.58 11.43
C ALA A 121 -4.64 3.16 10.89
N GLY A 122 -3.49 2.75 11.45
CA GLY A 122 -2.16 3.11 10.96
C GLY A 122 -1.63 2.21 9.85
N HIS A 123 -0.31 2.27 9.66
CA HIS A 123 0.41 1.60 8.59
C HIS A 123 0.40 0.08 8.70
N LEU A 124 0.60 -0.47 9.90
CA LEU A 124 0.85 -1.89 10.13
C LEU A 124 -0.44 -2.69 10.32
N ILE A 125 -1.27 -2.81 9.28
CA ILE A 125 -2.50 -3.62 9.33
C ILE A 125 -2.13 -5.11 9.24
N GLU A 126 -1.84 -5.71 10.38
CA GLU A 126 -1.45 -7.12 10.55
C GLU A 126 -2.68 -8.06 10.66
N PRO A 127 -2.51 -9.40 10.63
CA PRO A 127 -3.62 -10.33 10.85
C PRO A 127 -4.36 -10.14 12.18
N PRO A 128 -5.63 -10.57 12.29
CA PRO A 128 -6.45 -10.40 13.50
C PRO A 128 -5.79 -10.99 14.75
N GLY A 129 -5.93 -10.30 15.87
CA GLY A 129 -5.31 -10.69 17.15
C GLY A 129 -3.85 -10.30 17.30
N SER A 130 -3.22 -9.74 16.27
CA SER A 130 -1.88 -9.16 16.39
C SER A 130 -1.89 -7.91 17.29
N PRO A 131 -0.87 -7.69 18.13
CA PRO A 131 -0.80 -6.48 18.94
C PRO A 131 -0.64 -5.24 18.05
N VAL A 132 -1.35 -4.16 18.39
CA VAL A 132 -1.24 -2.90 17.64
C VAL A 132 0.11 -2.23 17.93
N CYS A 133 0.87 -1.95 16.87
CA CYS A 133 2.18 -1.30 16.95
C CYS A 133 2.13 0.10 16.32
N PHE A 134 2.20 1.13 17.16
CA PHE A 134 2.18 2.53 16.71
C PHE A 134 3.57 3.10 16.43
N VAL A 135 4.59 2.49 17.04
CA VAL A 135 5.96 2.99 17.04
C VAL A 135 6.93 1.81 17.01
N TYR A 136 7.82 1.78 16.03
CA TYR A 136 8.87 0.77 15.92
C TYR A 136 10.02 1.29 15.05
N PRO A 137 11.30 1.11 15.45
CA PRO A 137 12.43 1.51 14.62
C PRO A 137 12.61 0.56 13.43
N LEU A 138 12.96 1.09 12.26
CA LEU A 138 13.44 0.24 11.17
C LEU A 138 14.85 -0.27 11.48
N ARG A 139 15.19 -1.47 11.00
CA ARG A 139 16.46 -2.17 11.29
C ARG A 139 17.72 -1.31 11.14
N PHE A 140 17.73 -0.37 10.20
CA PHE A 140 18.86 0.51 9.91
C PHE A 140 18.55 1.99 10.16
N PHE A 141 17.49 2.29 10.90
CA PHE A 141 17.10 3.65 11.24
C PHE A 141 17.14 3.82 12.77
N PRO A 142 18.01 4.70 13.31
CA PRO A 142 18.31 4.75 14.74
C PRO A 142 17.17 5.34 15.58
N LEU A 143 16.16 5.95 14.96
CA LEU A 143 15.05 6.60 15.66
C LEU A 143 13.77 5.74 15.61
N PRO A 144 12.97 5.73 16.68
CA PRO A 144 11.65 5.11 16.65
C PRO A 144 10.74 5.84 15.65
N ILE A 145 10.17 5.09 14.69
CA ILE A 145 9.30 5.65 13.65
C ILE A 145 7.84 5.54 14.06
N GLN A 146 7.05 6.58 13.82
CA GLN A 146 5.60 6.58 13.97
C GLN A 146 4.95 5.88 12.77
N TRP A 147 4.19 4.83 13.04
CA TRP A 147 3.40 4.08 12.06
C TRP A 147 1.92 4.47 12.08
N GLY A 148 1.50 5.17 13.14
CA GLY A 148 0.16 5.72 13.29
C GLY A 148 -0.90 4.71 13.72
N GLY A 149 -2.15 5.17 13.79
CA GLY A 149 -3.30 4.40 14.26
C GLY A 149 -3.67 4.61 15.72
N GLU A 150 -4.86 4.12 16.07
CA GLU A 150 -5.43 4.08 17.41
C GLU A 150 -5.80 2.63 17.77
N THR A 151 -5.65 2.24 19.03
CA THR A 151 -5.78 0.82 19.45
C THR A 151 -7.07 0.15 18.99
N LYS A 152 -8.23 0.76 19.30
CA LYS A 152 -9.54 0.16 19.01
C LYS A 152 -9.88 0.18 17.51
N PRO A 153 -9.78 1.33 16.80
CA PRO A 153 -10.04 1.35 15.36
C PRO A 153 -9.09 0.46 14.57
N HIS A 154 -7.81 0.42 14.94
CA HIS A 154 -6.82 -0.40 14.23
C HIS A 154 -7.09 -1.90 14.41
N ALA A 155 -7.35 -2.37 15.63
CA ALA A 155 -7.71 -3.77 15.86
C ALA A 155 -8.96 -4.20 15.06
N LYS A 156 -9.98 -3.34 15.01
CA LYS A 156 -11.18 -3.57 14.18
C LYS A 156 -10.86 -3.59 12.69
N ALA A 157 -9.96 -2.73 12.23
CA ALA A 157 -9.51 -2.71 10.85
C ALA A 157 -8.85 -4.04 10.47
N GLN A 158 -7.96 -4.57 11.31
CA GLN A 158 -7.31 -5.87 11.12
C GLN A 158 -8.32 -7.02 11.01
N GLU A 159 -9.30 -7.07 11.92
CA GLU A 159 -10.38 -8.06 11.89
C GLU A 159 -11.23 -7.97 10.61
N HIS A 160 -11.68 -6.77 10.26
CA HIS A 160 -12.52 -6.57 9.09
C HIS A 160 -11.77 -6.82 7.78
N SER A 161 -10.57 -6.22 7.62
CA SER A 161 -9.77 -6.36 6.40
C SER A 161 -9.39 -7.80 6.13
N TRP A 162 -9.12 -8.59 7.17
CA TRP A 162 -8.81 -10.01 7.01
C TRP A 162 -9.96 -10.77 6.35
N ASN A 163 -11.18 -10.59 6.85
CA ASN A 163 -12.36 -11.24 6.28
C ASN A 163 -12.63 -10.77 4.84
N GLU A 164 -12.49 -9.47 4.58
CA GLU A 164 -12.68 -8.92 3.23
C GLU A 164 -11.61 -9.39 2.23
N ILE A 165 -10.36 -9.50 2.66
CA ILE A 165 -9.27 -10.07 1.85
C ILE A 165 -9.57 -11.52 1.48
N LEU A 166 -10.03 -12.33 2.43
CA LEU A 166 -10.44 -13.71 2.16
C LEU A 166 -11.62 -13.78 1.19
N ASN A 167 -12.63 -12.92 1.36
CA ASN A 167 -13.77 -12.84 0.45
C ASN A 167 -13.34 -12.43 -0.97
N PHE A 168 -12.47 -11.43 -1.07
CA PHE A 168 -11.89 -10.97 -2.34
C PHE A 168 -11.14 -12.09 -3.06
N PHE A 169 -10.28 -12.83 -2.37
CA PHE A 169 -9.56 -13.95 -3.01
C PHE A 169 -10.49 -15.09 -3.41
N LYS A 170 -11.47 -15.46 -2.58
CA LYS A 170 -12.48 -16.48 -2.95
C LYS A 170 -13.25 -16.09 -4.21
N LEU A 171 -13.60 -14.80 -4.33
CA LEU A 171 -14.33 -14.26 -5.48
C LEU A 171 -13.53 -14.35 -6.78
N HIS A 172 -12.23 -14.04 -6.74
CA HIS A 172 -11.42 -13.87 -7.96
C HIS A 172 -10.53 -15.06 -8.31
N LEU A 173 -10.27 -15.97 -7.38
CA LEU A 173 -9.47 -17.18 -7.61
C LEU A 173 -10.34 -18.46 -7.67
N GLY A 174 -11.61 -18.37 -7.30
CA GLY A 174 -12.52 -19.51 -7.20
C GLY A 174 -12.26 -20.37 -5.96
N PRO A 175 -13.02 -21.47 -5.78
CA PRO A 175 -12.71 -22.45 -4.76
C PRO A 175 -11.33 -23.04 -5.03
N LEU A 176 -10.55 -23.30 -3.97
CA LEU A 176 -9.36 -24.16 -4.07
C LEU A 176 -9.80 -25.46 -4.75
N GLN A 177 -9.42 -25.66 -6.01
CA GLN A 177 -9.43 -27.01 -6.57
C GLN A 177 -8.54 -27.82 -5.63
N ASN A 178 -9.08 -28.91 -5.07
CA ASN A 178 -8.39 -29.80 -4.12
C ASN A 178 -6.94 -29.98 -4.55
N SER A 179 -6.04 -29.20 -3.97
CA SER A 179 -4.61 -29.39 -4.11
C SER A 179 -4.36 -30.68 -3.34
N SER A 180 -4.13 -31.75 -4.08
CA SER A 180 -3.59 -32.98 -3.53
C SER A 180 -2.17 -32.65 -3.04
N LEU A 181 -2.10 -32.21 -1.78
CA LEU A 181 -0.90 -32.33 -0.97
C LEU A 181 -0.85 -33.77 -0.43
#